data_AF-A0A354WPI1-F1
#
_entry.id   AF-A0A354WPI1-F1
#
_cell.length_a   1.000
_cell.length_b   1.000
_cell.length_c   1.000
_cell.angle_alpha   90.00
_cell.angle_beta   90.00
_cell.angle_gamma   90.00
#
_symmetry.space_group_name_H-M   'P 1'
#
loop_
_entity.id
_entity.type
_entity.pdbx_description
1 polymer ?
#
loop_
_entity_poly.entity_id
_entity_poly.type
_entity_poly.pdbx_seq_one_letter_code
_entity_poly.pdbx_strand_id
1 'polypeptide(L)'
;MGKLIVIEGTDGSGKSTQFRLLTQRLEKENIAFQKIVFPQYSEPSSALIRMYLGGEFGTNPSDVNAYAASTFFAVDRYASYKKVWGQWYEQGGLVVCDRYTTSNAVHQASKESEETRQAFLKWLYDFEYDRLELPRPDLT
;
A
#
# COMPACT_ATOMS: atom_id res chain seq x y z
N MET A 1 19.83 4.74 2.45
CA MET A 1 18.41 4.34 2.35
C MET A 1 18.35 2.84 2.12
N GLY A 2 17.37 2.19 2.75
CA GLY A 2 17.15 0.75 2.69
C GLY A 2 16.53 0.29 1.38
N LYS A 3 16.04 -0.96 1.40
CA LYS A 3 15.40 -1.59 0.24
C LYS A 3 13.95 -1.90 0.51
N LEU A 4 13.07 -1.54 -0.42
CA LEU A 4 11.64 -1.82 -0.35
C LEU A 4 11.23 -2.76 -1.50
N ILE A 5 10.80 -3.96 -1.14
CA ILE A 5 10.23 -4.94 -2.08
C ILE A 5 8.74 -5.04 -1.81
N VAL A 6 7.94 -4.87 -2.85
CA VAL A 6 6.48 -4.96 -2.77
C VAL A 6 6.04 -6.21 -3.52
N ILE A 7 5.14 -7.00 -2.92
CA ILE A 7 4.44 -8.07 -3.59
C ILE A 7 3.01 -7.60 -3.87
N GLU A 8 2.68 -7.50 -5.15
CA GLU A 8 1.36 -7.07 -5.61
C GLU A 8 0.63 -8.14 -6.41
N GLY A 9 -0.69 -8.00 -6.46
CA GLY A 9 -1.54 -8.90 -7.23
C GLY A 9 -3.01 -8.70 -6.97
N THR A 10 -3.81 -9.12 -7.93
CA THR A 10 -5.27 -9.20 -7.79
C THR A 10 -5.66 -10.31 -6.84
N ASP A 11 -6.92 -10.32 -6.39
CA ASP A 11 -7.42 -11.39 -5.54
C ASP A 11 -7.34 -12.74 -6.27
N GLY A 12 -6.92 -13.78 -5.55
CA GLY A 12 -6.70 -15.12 -6.10
C GLY A 12 -5.37 -15.33 -6.85
N SER A 13 -4.50 -14.32 -6.99
CA SER A 13 -3.22 -14.44 -7.72
C SER A 13 -2.15 -15.30 -7.02
N GLY A 14 -2.40 -15.75 -5.79
CA GLY A 14 -1.41 -16.45 -4.97
C GLY A 14 -0.37 -15.53 -4.29
N LYS A 15 -0.55 -14.20 -4.33
CA LYS A 15 0.37 -13.23 -3.69
C LYS A 15 0.70 -13.57 -2.24
N SER A 16 -0.29 -13.99 -1.44
CA SER A 16 -0.09 -14.29 -0.02
C SER A 16 0.80 -15.52 0.17
N THR A 17 0.73 -16.48 -0.76
CA THR A 17 1.63 -17.63 -0.79
C THR A 17 3.05 -17.19 -1.11
N GLN A 18 3.23 -16.38 -2.16
CA GLN A 18 4.57 -15.90 -2.56
C GLN A 18 5.21 -15.03 -1.48
N PHE A 19 4.43 -14.11 -0.90
CA PHE A 19 4.88 -13.27 0.21
C PHE A 19 5.33 -14.12 1.41
N ARG A 20 4.53 -15.12 1.82
CA ARG A 20 4.91 -16.04 2.90
C ARG A 20 6.18 -16.83 2.56
N LEU A 21 6.29 -17.38 1.35
CA LEU A 21 7.46 -18.16 0.94
C LEU A 21 8.72 -17.31 0.91
N LEU A 22 8.63 -16.07 0.41
CA LEU A 22 9.75 -15.12 0.42
C LEU A 22 10.19 -14.81 1.84
N THR A 23 9.28 -14.45 2.74
CA THR A 23 9.67 -14.10 4.12
C THR A 23 10.25 -15.31 4.86
N GLN A 24 9.69 -16.51 4.68
CA GLN A 24 10.25 -17.75 5.24
C GLN A 24 11.66 -18.04 4.70
N ARG A 25 11.90 -17.75 3.42
CA ARG A 25 13.23 -17.92 2.83
C ARG A 25 14.23 -16.95 3.44
N LEU A 26 13.88 -15.67 3.59
CA LEU A 26 14.72 -14.65 4.21
C LEU A 26 15.07 -15.01 5.66
N GLU A 27 14.08 -15.47 6.44
CA GLU A 27 14.28 -15.98 7.80
C GLU A 27 15.27 -17.15 7.82
N LYS A 28 15.08 -18.15 6.93
CA LYS A 28 15.97 -19.32 6.84
C LYS A 28 17.41 -18.94 6.45
N GLU A 29 17.58 -17.87 5.68
CA GLU A 29 18.89 -17.35 5.28
C GLU A 29 19.50 -16.38 6.31
N ASN A 30 18.83 -16.13 7.43
CA ASN A 30 19.23 -15.15 8.46
C ASN A 30 19.42 -13.73 7.89
N ILE A 31 18.64 -13.37 6.88
CA ILE A 31 18.60 -12.01 6.35
C ILE A 31 17.65 -11.21 7.23
N ALA A 32 18.12 -10.09 7.79
CA ALA A 32 17.27 -9.23 8.61
C ALA A 32 16.34 -8.38 7.71
N PHE A 33 15.04 -8.41 7.99
CA PHE A 33 14.03 -7.65 7.26
C PHE A 33 12.84 -7.29 8.16
N GLN A 34 12.03 -6.32 7.73
CA GLN A 34 10.70 -6.09 8.26
C GLN A 34 9.62 -6.52 7.27
N LYS A 35 8.57 -7.14 7.82
CA LYS A 35 7.39 -7.57 7.08
C LYS A 35 6.25 -6.59 7.35
N ILE A 36 5.67 -6.02 6.30
CA ILE A 36 4.52 -5.11 6.39
C ILE A 36 3.39 -5.62 5.49
N VAL A 37 2.15 -5.48 5.93
CA VAL A 37 0.95 -5.87 5.16
C VAL A 37 -0.02 -4.71 5.19
N PHE A 38 -0.40 -4.20 4.01
CA PHE A 38 -1.38 -3.12 3.92
C PHE A 38 -2.75 -3.64 3.47
N PRO A 39 -3.85 -3.07 3.99
CA PRO A 39 -3.93 -2.06 5.06
C PRO A 39 -3.55 -2.57 6.45
N GLN A 40 -3.16 -1.66 7.35
CA GLN A 40 -2.89 -1.95 8.76
C GLN A 40 -4.21 -2.01 9.57
N TYR A 41 -5.05 -3.03 9.31
CA TYR A 41 -6.41 -3.13 9.85
C TYR A 41 -6.52 -3.09 11.38
N SER A 42 -5.47 -3.50 12.10
CA SER A 42 -5.40 -3.45 13.57
C SER A 42 -5.07 -2.07 14.11
N GLU A 43 -4.55 -1.16 13.28
CA GLU A 43 -4.12 0.16 13.70
C GLU A 43 -5.27 1.19 13.63
N PRO A 44 -5.23 2.25 14.47
CA PRO A 44 -6.19 3.35 14.39
C PRO A 44 -6.19 4.05 13.03
N SER A 45 -5.05 4.08 12.33
CA SER A 45 -4.90 4.73 11.02
C SER A 45 -5.80 4.14 9.94
N SER A 46 -6.20 2.88 10.06
CA SER A 46 -7.08 2.22 9.09
C SER A 46 -8.57 2.43 9.36
N ALA A 47 -8.96 3.28 10.32
CA ALA A 47 -10.37 3.52 10.65
C ALA A 47 -11.22 3.92 9.43
N LEU A 48 -10.76 4.90 8.64
CA LEU A 48 -11.48 5.33 7.43
C LEU A 48 -11.54 4.25 6.36
N ILE A 49 -10.53 3.38 6.29
CA ILE A 49 -10.53 2.22 5.38
C ILE A 49 -11.61 1.23 5.80
N ARG A 50 -11.70 0.92 7.11
CA ARG A 50 -12.74 0.01 7.63
C ARG A 50 -14.14 0.57 7.39
N MET A 51 -14.35 1.86 7.64
CA MET A 51 -15.62 2.54 7.35
C MET A 51 -15.97 2.49 5.87
N TYR A 52 -14.98 2.76 5.00
CA TYR A 52 -15.16 2.70 3.55
C TYR A 52 -15.52 1.30 3.05
N LEU A 53 -14.76 0.28 3.45
CA LEU A 53 -15.03 -1.11 3.07
C LEU A 53 -16.29 -1.68 3.73
N GLY A 54 -16.70 -1.10 4.86
CA GLY A 54 -17.95 -1.42 5.57
C GLY A 54 -19.20 -0.76 4.97
N GLY A 55 -19.05 0.12 3.97
CA GLY A 55 -20.17 0.81 3.32
C GLY A 55 -20.75 1.98 4.12
N GLU A 56 -20.05 2.47 5.14
CA GLU A 56 -20.53 3.59 5.98
C GLU A 56 -20.60 4.92 5.21
N PHE A 57 -19.84 5.04 4.12
CA PHE A 57 -19.83 6.23 3.26
C PHE A 57 -20.72 6.10 2.02
N GLY A 58 -21.49 5.02 1.92
CA GLY A 58 -22.34 4.73 0.76
C GLY A 58 -22.34 3.23 0.44
N THR A 59 -23.40 2.78 -0.20
CA THR A 59 -23.62 1.36 -0.52
C THR A 59 -23.18 1.00 -1.94
N ASN A 60 -22.97 1.99 -2.82
CA ASN A 60 -22.47 1.78 -4.17
C ASN A 60 -20.97 2.10 -4.26
N PRO A 61 -20.19 1.35 -5.08
CA PRO A 61 -18.76 1.60 -5.25
C PRO A 61 -18.39 3.03 -5.71
N SER A 62 -19.32 3.71 -6.38
CA SER A 62 -19.17 5.07 -6.89
C SER A 62 -19.49 6.17 -5.86
N ASP A 63 -20.08 5.82 -4.71
CA ASP A 63 -20.47 6.80 -3.69
C ASP A 63 -19.24 7.46 -3.04
N VAL A 64 -18.11 6.76 -3.05
CA VAL A 64 -16.80 7.31 -2.67
C VAL A 64 -15.91 7.36 -3.91
N ASN A 65 -15.55 8.56 -4.33
CA ASN A 65 -14.68 8.77 -5.49
C ASN A 65 -13.27 8.18 -5.28
N ALA A 66 -12.53 8.01 -6.39
CA ALA A 66 -11.19 7.41 -6.39
C ALA A 66 -10.20 8.13 -5.47
N TYR A 67 -10.24 9.46 -5.45
CA TYR A 67 -9.33 10.31 -4.69
C TYR A 67 -9.53 10.17 -3.17
N ALA A 68 -10.78 10.20 -2.70
CA ALA A 68 -11.12 10.02 -1.30
C ALA A 68 -10.74 8.61 -0.82
N ALA A 69 -11.15 7.59 -1.57
CA ALA A 69 -10.80 6.20 -1.27
C ALA A 69 -9.28 6.02 -1.22
N SER A 70 -8.54 6.51 -2.23
CA SER A 70 -7.08 6.47 -2.25
C SER A 70 -6.43 7.13 -1.05
N THR A 71 -6.97 8.29 -0.62
CA THR A 71 -6.45 9.04 0.52
C THR A 71 -6.54 8.22 1.80
N PHE A 72 -7.62 7.47 2.04
CA PHE A 72 -7.74 6.61 3.23
C PHE A 72 -6.63 5.56 3.30
N PHE A 73 -6.28 4.93 2.17
CA PHE A 73 -5.18 3.98 2.11
C PHE A 73 -3.80 4.65 2.21
N ALA A 74 -3.65 5.85 1.62
CA ALA A 74 -2.39 6.59 1.62
C ALA A 74 -2.01 7.06 3.04
N VAL A 75 -2.96 7.58 3.83
CA VAL A 75 -2.68 8.03 5.20
C VAL A 75 -2.39 6.86 6.16
N ASP A 76 -2.96 5.68 5.91
CA ASP A 76 -2.60 4.45 6.63
C ASP A 76 -1.15 4.04 6.35
N ARG A 77 -0.72 4.08 5.08
CA ARG A 77 0.68 3.86 4.70
C ARG A 77 1.62 4.88 5.33
N TYR A 78 1.25 6.16 5.31
CA TYR A 78 2.03 7.22 5.94
C TYR A 78 2.19 7.00 7.44
N ALA A 79 1.10 6.69 8.15
CA ALA A 79 1.14 6.40 9.58
C ALA A 79 2.05 5.19 9.89
N SER A 80 1.93 4.12 9.10
CA SER A 80 2.79 2.93 9.21
C SER A 80 4.26 3.26 8.96
N TYR A 81 4.57 4.05 7.92
CA TYR A 81 5.95 4.48 7.64
C TYR A 81 6.53 5.25 8.83
N LYS A 82 5.84 6.27 9.32
CA LYS A 82 6.36 7.11 10.40
C LYS A 82 6.44 6.39 11.76
N LYS A 83 5.58 5.40 12.03
CA LYS A 83 5.51 4.74 13.35
C LYS A 83 6.14 3.37 13.45
N VAL A 84 6.22 2.63 12.34
CA VAL A 84 6.54 1.18 12.38
C VAL A 84 7.87 0.88 11.71
N TRP A 85 8.05 1.30 10.46
CA TRP A 85 9.15 0.78 9.63
C TRP A 85 10.08 1.84 9.02
N GLY A 86 9.74 3.13 9.12
CA GLY A 86 10.52 4.21 8.52
C GLY A 86 11.93 4.29 9.06
N GLN A 87 12.12 4.23 10.38
CA GLN A 87 13.45 4.23 10.98
C GLN A 87 14.31 3.05 10.49
N TRP A 88 13.73 1.85 10.42
CA TRP A 88 14.41 0.65 9.92
C TRP A 88 14.86 0.83 8.46
N TYR A 89 13.97 1.33 7.62
CA TYR A 89 14.27 1.61 6.21
C TYR A 89 15.34 2.68 6.03
N GLU A 90 15.25 3.79 6.77
CA GLU A 90 16.20 4.90 6.69
C GLU A 90 17.62 4.47 7.10
N GLN A 91 17.74 3.54 8.06
CA GLN A 91 18.99 2.94 8.51
C GLN A 91 19.58 1.89 7.54
N GLY A 92 18.95 1.66 6.38
CA GLY A 92 19.44 0.72 5.36
C GLY A 92 18.79 -0.66 5.40
N GLY A 93 17.74 -0.85 6.20
CA GLY A 93 17.06 -2.13 6.35
C GLY A 93 16.26 -2.57 5.11
N LEU A 94 16.04 -3.88 5.00
CA LEU A 94 15.15 -4.48 3.99
C LEU A 94 13.70 -4.50 4.51
N VAL A 95 12.76 -4.06 3.68
CA VAL A 95 11.32 -4.10 3.96
C VAL A 95 10.63 -4.87 2.85
N VAL A 96 9.79 -5.83 3.23
CA VAL A 96 8.96 -6.62 2.31
C VAL A 96 7.49 -6.34 2.62
N CYS A 97 6.77 -5.81 1.64
CA CYS A 97 5.37 -5.38 1.77
C CYS A 97 4.42 -6.30 0.97
N ASP A 98 3.32 -6.73 1.58
CA ASP A 98 2.13 -7.23 0.85
C ASP A 98 1.20 -6.03 0.64
N ARG A 99 1.02 -5.67 -0.64
CA ARG A 99 0.36 -4.45 -1.13
C ARG A 99 1.10 -3.14 -0.81
N TYR A 100 0.96 -2.17 -1.70
CA TYR A 100 1.45 -0.80 -1.50
C TYR A 100 0.65 0.22 -2.33
N THR A 101 1.26 1.34 -2.75
CA THR A 101 0.62 2.35 -3.61
C THR A 101 0.06 1.75 -4.91
N THR A 102 0.68 0.71 -5.46
CA THR A 102 0.20 0.01 -6.66
C THR A 102 -1.19 -0.58 -6.49
N SER A 103 -1.56 -1.06 -5.29
CA SER A 103 -2.94 -1.46 -4.99
C SER A 103 -3.92 -0.31 -5.15
N ASN A 104 -3.56 0.92 -4.72
CA ASN A 104 -4.39 2.10 -4.99
C ASN A 104 -4.52 2.34 -6.49
N ALA A 105 -3.41 2.26 -7.23
CA ALA A 105 -3.41 2.45 -8.68
C ALA A 105 -4.35 1.47 -9.38
N VAL A 106 -4.28 0.18 -9.06
CA VAL A 106 -5.12 -0.85 -9.69
C VAL A 106 -6.59 -0.69 -9.28
N HIS A 107 -6.87 -0.59 -7.98
CA HIS A 107 -8.26 -0.61 -7.49
C HIS A 107 -9.00 0.69 -7.78
N GLN A 108 -8.37 1.86 -7.60
CA GLN A 108 -9.08 3.13 -7.71
C GLN A 108 -9.08 3.70 -9.13
N ALA A 109 -8.07 3.41 -9.96
CA ALA A 109 -8.09 3.82 -11.37
C ALA A 109 -9.20 3.14 -12.19
N SER A 110 -9.77 2.02 -11.69
CA SER A 110 -10.92 1.37 -12.30
C SER A 110 -12.23 2.16 -12.14
N LYS A 111 -12.27 3.12 -11.20
CA LYS A 111 -13.40 4.06 -11.03
C LYS A 111 -13.33 5.25 -12.00
N GLU A 112 -12.20 5.43 -12.65
CA GLU A 112 -11.93 6.55 -13.56
C GLU A 112 -12.13 6.12 -15.01
N SER A 113 -12.61 7.07 -15.83
CA SER A 113 -12.77 6.85 -17.27
C SER A 113 -11.40 6.73 -17.94
N GLU A 114 -11.36 6.24 -19.19
CA GLU A 114 -10.10 6.11 -19.93
C GLU A 114 -9.38 7.46 -20.06
N GLU A 115 -10.14 8.54 -20.22
CA GLU A 115 -9.63 9.91 -20.37
C GLU A 115 -9.05 10.46 -19.05
N THR A 116 -9.66 10.15 -17.90
CA THR A 116 -9.21 10.68 -16.59
C THR A 116 -8.20 9.78 -15.89
N ARG A 117 -8.10 8.51 -16.27
CA ARG A 117 -7.25 7.50 -15.61
C ARG A 117 -5.80 7.91 -15.48
N GLN A 118 -5.20 8.46 -16.54
CA GLN A 118 -3.79 8.88 -16.51
C GLN A 118 -3.57 10.08 -15.58
N ALA A 119 -4.51 11.03 -15.55
CA ALA A 119 -4.45 12.16 -14.63
C ALA A 119 -4.56 11.69 -13.17
N PHE A 120 -5.45 10.74 -12.89
CA PHE A 120 -5.58 10.12 -11.58
C PHE A 120 -4.30 9.39 -11.14
N LEU A 121 -3.70 8.57 -12.00
CA LEU A 121 -2.45 7.86 -11.67
C LEU A 121 -1.30 8.83 -11.40
N LYS A 122 -1.17 9.89 -12.21
CA LYS A 122 -0.17 10.94 -11.97
C LYS A 122 -0.39 11.62 -10.61
N TRP A 123 -1.63 11.96 -10.28
CA TRP A 123 -1.97 12.51 -8.97
C TRP A 123 -1.62 11.54 -7.85
N LEU A 124 -1.97 10.27 -7.98
CA LEU A 124 -1.74 9.25 -6.96
C LEU A 124 -0.25 9.11 -6.63
N TYR A 125 0.60 9.01 -7.66
CA TYR A 125 2.03 8.85 -7.47
C TYR A 125 2.71 10.12 -6.94
N ASP A 126 2.31 11.32 -7.40
CA ASP A 126 2.77 12.59 -6.82
C ASP A 126 2.36 12.67 -5.34
N PHE A 127 1.10 12.39 -5.04
CA PHE A 127 0.56 12.49 -3.70
C PHE A 127 1.29 11.54 -2.74
N GLU A 128 1.38 10.25 -3.06
CA GLU A 128 1.98 9.28 -2.14
C GLU A 128 3.50 9.37 -2.08
N TYR A 129 4.18 9.41 -3.22
CA TYR A 129 5.64 9.32 -3.22
C TYR A 129 6.34 10.66 -3.04
N ASP A 130 5.74 11.77 -3.51
CA ASP A 130 6.39 13.08 -3.50
C ASP A 130 5.84 14.00 -2.42
N ARG A 131 4.52 14.00 -2.17
CA ARG A 131 3.90 14.87 -1.15
C ARG A 131 3.88 14.25 0.24
N LEU A 132 3.60 12.95 0.34
CA LEU A 132 3.66 12.21 1.61
C LEU A 132 5.04 11.60 1.87
N GLU A 133 5.96 11.70 0.89
CA GLU A 133 7.34 11.21 0.97
C GLU A 133 7.41 9.71 1.30
N LEU A 134 6.43 8.93 0.84
CA LEU A 134 6.48 7.48 0.97
C LEU A 134 7.59 6.91 0.07
N PRO A 135 8.42 5.98 0.57
CA PRO A 135 9.48 5.39 -0.23
C PRO A 135 8.95 4.71 -1.48
N ARG A 136 9.58 4.98 -2.63
CA ARG A 136 9.31 4.23 -3.86
C ARG A 136 9.87 2.81 -3.72
N PRO A 137 9.15 1.78 -4.18
CA PRO A 137 9.67 0.42 -4.16
C PRO A 137 10.88 0.28 -5.09
N ASP A 138 11.90 -0.45 -4.64
CA ASP A 138 13.02 -0.87 -5.47
C ASP A 138 12.59 -2.00 -6.43
N LEU A 139 11.59 -2.78 -6.02
CA LEU A 139 11.00 -3.88 -6.80
C LEU A 139 9.52 -4.03 -6.46
N THR A 140 8.69 -4.26 -7.49
CA THR A 140 7.25 -4.60 -7.39
C THR A 140 6.93 -5.78 -8.28
#